data_AF-A0A2S3QTU1-F1
#
_entry.id   AF-A0A2S3QTU1-F1
#
_cell.length_a   1.000
_cell.length_b   1.000
_cell.length_c   1.000
_cell.angle_alpha   90.00
_cell.angle_beta   90.00
_cell.angle_gamma   90.00
#
_symmetry.space_group_name_H-M   'P 1'
#
loop_
_entity.id
_entity.type
_entity.pdbx_description
1 polymer ?
#
loop_
_entity_poly.entity_id
_entity_poly.type
_entity_poly.pdbx_seq_one_letter_code
_entity_poly.pdbx_strand_id
1 'polypeptide(L)'
;MNTENHILSVMYVLFLCLILGQKSTYCAIIDNNSEDNIYASQKDKERFEIKNLVNETGFDYGIDLSDQDLEEIAESVGKFKISTLSFSKSRFNREGAIEWYHNIRNVSKVFYNVITDHKHYNEHTAVRASINMAHQLVSWWITRTNYTLVHEVAHGEAIKEFGGKDIKLWVGNDSFDSVGAFYLAFMSTYNRGAISYTVDTLSPEQEAAISAAGINSQLRLAEEIAEESIINRRFDQSDALHYILNKVISTVYYQYDPNSNMSDLAHYAQALHQQGIIHADEIDSTKEYISNISFLATLLSGRTWEAVNAFSDEIMLNKHYTDTYAFKTPVGEVTWPEFAAFLNNKGVSGKISASLLTESRMTYHFSFETPLIGETANEVGLGFTYKSDSWQTTVKTYFNDQDGRGATIRSQYDVGRKNGFSFFAEAKAENGTLNQRRHQYSLTGQESNEFETSFNIGVEYRF
;
A
#
# COMPACT_ATOMS: atom_id res chain seq x y z
N MET A 1 -34.80 -0.21 -12.59
CA MET A 1 -33.83 0.92 -12.48
C MET A 1 -32.48 0.39 -12.90
N ASN A 2 -31.81 1.08 -13.82
CA ASN A 2 -30.58 0.59 -14.45
C ASN A 2 -29.41 0.59 -13.45
N THR A 3 -28.93 -0.62 -13.12
CA THR A 3 -27.66 -0.91 -12.43
C THR A 3 -26.48 -0.05 -12.91
N GLU A 4 -26.43 0.26 -14.21
CA GLU A 4 -25.43 1.14 -14.82
C GLU A 4 -25.44 2.57 -14.24
N ASN A 5 -26.62 3.11 -13.93
CA ASN A 5 -26.76 4.48 -13.42
C ASN A 5 -26.20 4.63 -11.99
N HIS A 6 -26.37 3.60 -11.15
CA HIS A 6 -25.81 3.58 -9.79
C HIS A 6 -24.28 3.47 -9.78
N ILE A 7 -23.71 2.64 -10.66
CA ILE A 7 -22.25 2.52 -10.81
C ILE A 7 -21.63 3.84 -11.24
N LEU A 8 -22.24 4.50 -12.24
CA LEU A 8 -21.83 5.81 -12.72
C LEU A 8 -21.91 6.87 -11.62
N SER A 9 -22.91 6.83 -10.75
CA SER A 9 -23.10 7.82 -9.68
C SER A 9 -22.03 7.76 -8.59
N VAL A 10 -21.71 6.55 -8.11
CA VAL A 10 -20.68 6.35 -7.08
C VAL A 10 -19.31 6.72 -7.64
N MET A 11 -19.02 6.30 -8.88
CA MET A 11 -17.81 6.69 -9.58
C MET A 11 -17.75 8.20 -9.77
N TYR A 12 -18.83 8.85 -10.19
CA TYR A 12 -18.87 10.29 -10.47
C TYR A 12 -18.77 11.15 -9.20
N VAL A 13 -19.34 10.73 -8.07
CA VAL A 13 -19.16 11.40 -6.77
C VAL A 13 -17.72 11.26 -6.27
N LEU A 14 -17.12 10.06 -6.34
CA LEU A 14 -15.71 9.84 -6.00
C LEU A 14 -14.78 10.62 -6.95
N PHE A 15 -15.05 10.62 -8.26
CA PHE A 15 -14.32 11.42 -9.24
C PHE A 15 -14.49 12.92 -9.00
N LEU A 16 -15.69 13.41 -8.67
CA LEU A 16 -15.91 14.81 -8.36
C LEU A 16 -15.24 15.23 -7.05
N CYS A 17 -15.21 14.38 -6.01
CA CYS A 17 -14.45 14.69 -4.80
C CYS A 17 -12.93 14.73 -5.07
N LEU A 18 -12.42 13.84 -5.91
CA LEU A 18 -11.01 13.83 -6.33
C LEU A 18 -10.66 15.02 -7.25
N ILE A 19 -11.56 15.41 -8.16
CA ILE A 19 -11.40 16.52 -9.11
C ILE A 19 -11.66 17.88 -8.42
N LEU A 20 -12.60 17.98 -7.49
CA LEU A 20 -12.83 19.21 -6.71
C LEU A 20 -11.77 19.40 -5.64
N GLY A 21 -11.16 18.32 -5.14
CA GLY A 21 -9.87 18.40 -4.44
C GLY A 21 -8.79 19.12 -5.27
N GLN A 22 -8.81 19.04 -6.60
CA GLN A 22 -7.90 19.82 -7.47
C GLN A 22 -8.27 21.30 -7.57
N LYS A 23 -9.53 21.68 -7.33
CA LYS A 23 -10.03 23.07 -7.51
C LYS A 23 -10.26 23.82 -6.22
N SER A 24 -10.34 23.15 -5.07
CA SER A 24 -10.49 23.82 -3.78
C SER A 24 -9.14 24.35 -3.29
N THR A 25 -9.17 25.53 -2.68
CA THR A 25 -8.00 26.16 -2.05
C THR A 25 -7.40 25.34 -0.90
N TYR A 26 -8.00 24.20 -0.53
CA TYR A 26 -7.40 23.25 0.42
C TYR A 26 -6.11 22.59 -0.11
N CYS A 27 -5.93 22.51 -1.44
CA CYS A 27 -4.74 21.91 -2.07
C CYS A 27 -3.81 22.95 -2.72
N ALA A 28 -4.18 24.23 -2.71
CA ALA A 28 -3.34 25.31 -3.22
C ALA A 28 -2.42 25.84 -2.12
N ILE A 29 -1.18 26.17 -2.48
CA ILE A 29 -0.18 26.79 -1.62
C ILE A 29 -0.82 27.95 -0.86
N ILE A 30 -0.94 27.81 0.47
CA ILE A 30 -1.48 28.85 1.35
C ILE A 30 -0.40 29.94 1.50
N ASP A 31 -0.67 31.11 0.91
CA ASP A 31 0.05 32.33 1.25
C ASP A 31 -0.39 32.77 2.66
N ASN A 32 0.56 32.80 3.60
CA ASN A 32 0.35 32.91 5.05
C ASN A 32 -0.09 34.32 5.51
N ASN A 33 -1.18 34.87 5.00
CA ASN A 33 -1.72 36.15 5.50
C ASN A 33 -3.23 36.27 5.33
N SER A 34 -4.03 35.67 6.22
CA SER A 34 -5.24 36.29 6.81
C SER A 34 -6.08 35.31 7.67
N GLU A 35 -6.17 35.67 8.94
CA GLU A 35 -7.14 35.42 10.03
C GLU A 35 -8.33 34.44 9.90
N ASP A 36 -8.58 33.77 11.03
CA ASP A 36 -9.39 32.57 11.30
C ASP A 36 -10.92 32.62 11.05
N ASN A 37 -11.52 33.72 10.60
CA ASN A 37 -12.98 33.83 10.42
C ASN A 37 -13.48 33.55 9.00
N ILE A 38 -12.63 33.68 7.98
CA ILE A 38 -12.99 33.37 6.60
C ILE A 38 -13.13 31.84 6.43
N TYR A 39 -12.29 31.07 7.12
CA TYR A 39 -12.21 29.61 7.03
C TYR A 39 -13.47 28.86 7.47
N ALA A 40 -14.18 29.33 8.50
CA ALA A 40 -15.43 28.68 8.93
C ALA A 40 -16.56 28.88 7.91
N SER A 41 -16.74 30.11 7.41
CA SER A 41 -17.75 30.43 6.40
C SER A 41 -17.48 29.75 5.05
N GLN A 42 -16.21 29.58 4.70
CA GLN A 42 -15.79 28.94 3.48
C GLN A 42 -15.97 27.42 3.57
N LYS A 43 -15.66 26.81 4.73
CA LYS A 43 -15.90 25.39 5.01
C LYS A 43 -17.38 25.02 4.95
N ASP A 44 -18.26 25.86 5.50
CA ASP A 44 -19.71 25.61 5.47
C ASP A 44 -20.27 25.77 4.06
N LYS A 45 -19.76 26.74 3.29
CA LYS A 45 -20.11 26.93 1.87
C LYS A 45 -19.66 25.75 1.00
N GLU A 46 -18.45 25.26 1.19
CA GLU A 46 -17.90 24.12 0.43
C GLU A 46 -18.58 22.80 0.82
N ARG A 47 -18.92 22.59 2.11
CA ARG A 47 -19.77 21.45 2.53
C ARG A 47 -21.14 21.51 1.87
N PHE A 48 -21.75 22.69 1.81
CA PHE A 48 -23.03 22.89 1.14
C PHE A 48 -22.94 22.63 -0.37
N GLU A 49 -21.87 23.08 -1.03
CA GLU A 49 -21.61 22.79 -2.45
C GLU A 49 -21.41 21.30 -2.72
N ILE A 50 -20.66 20.58 -1.85
CA ILE A 50 -20.52 19.12 -1.94
C ILE A 50 -21.87 18.43 -1.74
N LYS A 51 -22.65 18.80 -0.71
CA LYS A 51 -23.98 18.21 -0.46
C LYS A 51 -24.91 18.40 -1.65
N ASN A 52 -25.02 19.63 -2.18
CA ASN A 52 -25.86 19.90 -3.35
C ASN A 52 -25.40 19.13 -4.57
N LEU A 53 -24.09 19.06 -4.83
CA LEU A 53 -23.56 18.36 -5.99
C LEU A 53 -23.76 16.85 -5.90
N VAL A 54 -23.52 16.25 -4.72
CA VAL A 54 -23.76 14.82 -4.47
C VAL A 54 -25.25 14.51 -4.57
N ASN A 55 -26.12 15.41 -4.10
CA ASN A 55 -27.58 15.24 -4.17
C ASN A 55 -28.12 15.43 -5.60
N GLU A 56 -27.73 16.49 -6.30
CA GLU A 56 -28.09 16.73 -7.71
C GLU A 56 -27.64 15.57 -8.60
N THR A 57 -26.40 15.09 -8.40
CA THR A 57 -25.87 13.94 -9.13
C THR A 57 -26.59 12.65 -8.73
N GLY A 58 -26.78 12.38 -7.43
CA GLY A 58 -27.45 11.19 -6.94
C GLY A 58 -28.89 11.08 -7.45
N PHE A 59 -29.61 12.21 -7.45
CA PHE A 59 -30.99 12.30 -7.91
C PHE A 59 -31.14 12.03 -9.42
N ASP A 60 -30.23 12.55 -10.25
CA ASP A 60 -30.21 12.32 -11.70
C ASP A 60 -30.04 10.83 -12.08
N TYR A 61 -29.56 10.01 -11.14
CA TYR A 61 -29.28 8.58 -11.36
C TYR A 61 -29.99 7.64 -10.38
N GLY A 62 -30.92 8.18 -9.58
CA GLY A 62 -31.81 7.43 -8.69
C GLY A 62 -31.19 6.92 -7.40
N ILE A 63 -30.05 7.48 -6.97
CA ILE A 63 -29.53 7.30 -5.60
C ILE A 63 -30.14 8.39 -4.73
N ASP A 64 -31.11 8.00 -3.91
CA ASP A 64 -31.70 8.89 -2.90
C ASP A 64 -30.90 8.75 -1.60
N LEU A 65 -29.84 9.57 -1.46
CA LEU A 65 -29.06 9.65 -0.22
C LEU A 65 -29.78 10.56 0.75
N SER A 66 -29.94 10.12 2.01
CA SER A 66 -30.52 11.00 3.02
C SER A 66 -29.59 12.17 3.33
N ASP A 67 -30.14 13.28 3.83
CA ASP A 67 -29.34 14.41 4.33
C ASP A 67 -28.30 13.99 5.38
N GLN A 68 -28.59 12.92 6.13
CA GLN A 68 -27.67 12.33 7.11
C GLN A 68 -26.50 11.61 6.41
N ASP A 69 -26.76 10.83 5.36
CA ASP A 69 -25.70 10.17 4.58
C ASP A 69 -24.82 11.19 3.87
N LEU A 70 -25.44 12.25 3.32
CA LEU A 70 -24.74 13.37 2.70
C LEU A 70 -23.90 14.16 3.72
N GLU A 71 -24.38 14.29 4.95
CA GLU A 71 -23.64 14.93 6.04
C GLU A 71 -22.46 14.09 6.52
N GLU A 72 -22.62 12.77 6.63
CA GLU A 72 -21.55 11.83 6.96
C GLU A 72 -20.46 11.80 5.87
N ILE A 73 -20.85 11.79 4.60
CA ILE A 73 -19.95 11.91 3.45
C ILE A 73 -19.24 13.26 3.45
N ALA A 74 -19.98 14.38 3.54
CA ALA A 74 -19.40 15.72 3.50
C ALA A 74 -18.53 16.01 4.73
N GLU A 75 -18.85 15.44 5.89
CA GLU A 75 -18.03 15.50 7.08
C GLU A 75 -16.73 14.71 6.90
N SER A 76 -16.78 13.52 6.30
CA SER A 76 -15.61 12.68 6.00
C SER A 76 -14.70 13.33 4.96
N VAL A 77 -15.26 13.84 3.86
CA VAL A 77 -14.51 14.58 2.81
C VAL A 77 -13.97 15.91 3.33
N GLY A 78 -14.79 16.69 4.05
CA GLY A 78 -14.41 17.99 4.60
C GLY A 78 -13.41 17.92 5.76
N LYS A 79 -13.09 16.72 6.24
CA LYS A 79 -12.00 16.44 7.20
C LYS A 79 -10.70 16.01 6.50
N PHE A 80 -10.69 15.84 5.17
CA PHE A 80 -9.52 15.48 4.38
C PHE A 80 -8.47 16.59 4.45
N LYS A 81 -7.59 16.51 5.46
CA LYS A 81 -6.38 17.32 5.53
C LYS A 81 -5.23 16.45 5.07
N ILE A 82 -4.81 16.67 3.82
CA ILE A 82 -3.53 16.17 3.33
C ILE A 82 -2.45 16.83 4.20
N SER A 83 -1.58 16.03 4.82
CA SER A 83 -0.53 16.59 5.67
C SER A 83 0.41 17.45 4.83
N THR A 84 0.94 18.52 5.43
CA THR A 84 1.89 19.44 4.78
C THR A 84 3.21 18.74 4.37
N LEU A 85 3.46 17.52 4.85
CA LEU A 85 4.65 16.73 4.50
C LEU A 85 4.56 16.19 3.07
N SER A 86 3.39 15.71 2.66
CA SER A 86 3.15 15.05 1.37
C SER A 86 3.02 16.01 0.18
N PHE A 87 2.90 17.31 0.45
CA PHE A 87 3.00 18.41 -0.52
C PHE A 87 4.33 19.15 -0.48
N SER A 88 5.21 18.85 0.48
CA SER A 88 6.50 19.51 0.53
C SER A 88 7.30 19.12 -0.72
N LYS A 89 7.77 20.11 -1.48
CA LYS A 89 8.66 19.92 -2.63
C LYS A 89 9.96 19.16 -2.28
N SER A 90 10.24 18.96 -0.99
CA SER A 90 11.48 18.39 -0.46
C SER A 90 11.39 16.90 -0.09
N ARG A 91 10.20 16.30 0.00
CA ARG A 91 10.05 14.88 0.39
C ARG A 91 9.70 14.00 -0.81
N PHE A 92 10.74 13.65 -1.56
CA PHE A 92 10.74 12.55 -2.52
C PHE A 92 11.16 11.27 -1.78
N ASN A 93 10.21 10.59 -1.13
CA ASN A 93 10.47 9.36 -0.40
C ASN A 93 9.24 8.42 -0.32
N ARG A 94 9.48 7.14 -0.06
CA ARG A 94 8.51 6.04 0.01
C ARG A 94 7.53 6.25 1.15
N GLU A 95 7.96 6.78 2.29
CA GLU A 95 7.05 7.07 3.40
C GLU A 95 5.97 8.08 2.96
N GLY A 96 6.35 9.12 2.20
CA GLY A 96 5.39 10.07 1.66
C GLY A 96 4.43 9.45 0.63
N ALA A 97 4.92 8.50 -0.18
CA ALA A 97 4.08 7.77 -1.13
C ALA A 97 3.08 6.83 -0.43
N ILE A 98 3.52 6.13 0.61
CA ILE A 98 2.69 5.23 1.43
C ILE A 98 1.66 6.03 2.23
N GLU A 99 2.02 7.20 2.76
CA GLU A 99 1.08 8.12 3.41
C GLU A 99 -0.06 8.52 2.46
N TRP A 100 0.27 8.92 1.23
CA TRP A 100 -0.72 9.22 0.19
C TRP A 100 -1.65 8.03 -0.10
N TYR A 101 -1.07 6.83 -0.22
CA TYR A 101 -1.83 5.61 -0.41
C TYR A 101 -2.83 5.35 0.72
N HIS A 102 -2.39 5.37 1.98
CA HIS A 102 -3.26 5.11 3.12
C HIS A 102 -4.39 6.14 3.21
N ASN A 103 -4.09 7.42 2.97
CA ASN A 103 -5.10 8.47 3.00
C ASN A 103 -6.20 8.23 1.95
N ILE A 104 -5.83 7.93 0.70
CA ILE A 104 -6.82 7.75 -0.37
C ILE A 104 -7.57 6.41 -0.23
N ARG A 105 -6.89 5.34 0.20
CA ARG A 105 -7.53 4.06 0.55
C ARG A 105 -8.57 4.23 1.65
N ASN A 106 -8.24 4.95 2.72
CA ASN A 106 -9.16 5.18 3.83
C ASN A 106 -10.39 5.98 3.40
N VAL A 107 -10.21 7.01 2.56
CA VAL A 107 -11.35 7.74 1.98
C VAL A 107 -12.24 6.80 1.17
N SER A 108 -11.66 6.00 0.26
CA SER A 108 -12.43 5.01 -0.52
C SER A 108 -13.23 4.06 0.38
N LYS A 109 -12.62 3.60 1.47
CA LYS A 109 -13.25 2.71 2.44
C LYS A 109 -14.43 3.35 3.16
N VAL A 110 -14.31 4.60 3.58
CA VAL A 110 -15.42 5.33 4.22
C VAL A 110 -16.59 5.51 3.28
N PHE A 111 -16.32 5.96 2.05
CA PHE A 111 -17.36 6.08 1.03
C PHE A 111 -18.04 4.74 0.77
N TYR A 112 -17.27 3.65 0.69
CA TYR A 112 -17.82 2.32 0.52
C TYR A 112 -18.81 1.97 1.64
N ASN A 113 -18.37 2.11 2.90
CA ASN A 113 -19.17 1.74 4.06
C ASN A 113 -20.49 2.53 4.12
N VAL A 114 -20.45 3.85 3.86
CA VAL A 114 -21.67 4.66 3.83
C VAL A 114 -22.65 4.17 2.75
N ILE A 115 -22.14 3.82 1.56
CA ILE A 115 -22.97 3.32 0.46
C ILE A 115 -23.55 1.93 0.79
N THR A 116 -22.76 1.05 1.40
CA THR A 116 -23.20 -0.31 1.74
C THR A 116 -24.16 -0.37 2.92
N ASP A 117 -24.08 0.59 3.86
CA ASP A 117 -24.98 0.66 5.00
C ASP A 117 -26.37 1.24 4.64
N HIS A 118 -26.55 1.73 3.40
CA HIS A 118 -27.82 2.30 2.95
C HIS A 118 -28.94 1.25 2.79
N LYS A 119 -30.18 1.62 3.11
CA LYS A 119 -31.34 0.70 3.20
C LYS A 119 -31.55 -0.19 1.97
N HIS A 120 -31.41 0.37 0.77
CA HIS A 120 -31.63 -0.38 -0.48
C HIS A 120 -30.51 -1.38 -0.82
N TYR A 121 -29.34 -1.26 -0.21
CA TYR A 121 -28.24 -2.21 -0.40
C TYR A 121 -28.66 -3.63 0.02
N ASN A 122 -29.37 -3.72 1.15
CA ASN A 122 -29.78 -4.98 1.75
C ASN A 122 -30.93 -5.67 0.99
N GLU A 123 -31.62 -4.98 0.08
CA GLU A 123 -32.87 -5.45 -0.52
C GLU A 123 -32.67 -6.28 -1.81
N HIS A 124 -31.59 -6.03 -2.58
CA HIS A 124 -31.43 -6.65 -3.90
C HIS A 124 -29.98 -7.03 -4.26
N THR A 125 -29.74 -8.29 -4.65
CA THR A 125 -28.43 -8.78 -5.12
C THR A 125 -27.87 -7.98 -6.31
N ALA A 126 -28.74 -7.54 -7.23
CA ALA A 126 -28.33 -6.72 -8.36
C ALA A 126 -27.79 -5.35 -7.91
N VAL A 127 -28.39 -4.73 -6.90
CA VAL A 127 -27.93 -3.45 -6.33
C VAL A 127 -26.58 -3.63 -5.66
N ARG A 128 -26.40 -4.70 -4.88
CA ARG A 128 -25.10 -5.04 -4.26
C ARG A 128 -23.99 -5.26 -5.30
N ALA A 129 -24.27 -6.07 -6.32
CA ALA A 129 -23.32 -6.30 -7.41
C ALA A 129 -22.94 -5.00 -8.14
N SER A 130 -23.90 -4.08 -8.29
CA SER A 130 -23.67 -2.76 -8.91
C SER A 130 -22.70 -1.93 -8.05
N ILE A 131 -23.02 -1.75 -6.77
CA ILE A 131 -22.21 -0.96 -5.84
C ILE A 131 -20.82 -1.56 -5.66
N ASN A 132 -20.72 -2.88 -5.53
CA ASN A 132 -19.45 -3.59 -5.49
C ASN A 132 -18.61 -3.31 -6.75
N MET A 133 -19.20 -3.42 -7.94
CA MET A 133 -18.50 -3.16 -9.20
C MET A 133 -18.02 -1.70 -9.31
N ALA A 134 -18.83 -0.73 -8.89
CA ALA A 134 -18.44 0.68 -8.86
C ALA A 134 -17.25 0.91 -7.92
N HIS A 135 -17.33 0.34 -6.72
CA HIS A 135 -16.23 0.39 -5.77
C HIS A 135 -14.97 -0.25 -6.33
N GLN A 136 -15.06 -1.45 -6.95
CA GLN A 136 -13.90 -2.09 -7.57
C GLN A 136 -13.26 -1.24 -8.66
N LEU A 137 -14.04 -0.53 -9.47
CA LEU A 137 -13.51 0.37 -10.49
C LEU A 137 -12.76 1.56 -9.86
N VAL A 138 -13.31 2.17 -8.81
CA VAL A 138 -12.63 3.28 -8.11
C VAL A 138 -11.40 2.78 -7.36
N SER A 139 -11.51 1.67 -6.62
CA SER A 139 -10.39 1.05 -5.95
C SER A 139 -9.31 0.64 -6.95
N TRP A 140 -9.66 0.13 -8.14
CA TRP A 140 -8.70 -0.19 -9.18
C TRP A 140 -7.97 1.06 -9.64
N TRP A 141 -8.69 2.16 -9.85
CA TRP A 141 -8.12 3.45 -10.24
C TRP A 141 -7.13 3.98 -9.19
N ILE A 142 -7.56 4.05 -7.93
CA ILE A 142 -6.73 4.46 -6.79
C ILE A 142 -5.52 3.54 -6.65
N THR A 143 -5.74 2.23 -6.74
CA THR A 143 -4.66 1.26 -6.54
C THR A 143 -3.67 1.30 -7.68
N ARG A 144 -4.10 1.43 -8.93
CA ARG A 144 -3.19 1.56 -10.09
C ARG A 144 -2.26 2.75 -9.89
N THR A 145 -2.80 3.88 -9.44
CA THR A 145 -2.01 5.08 -9.17
C THR A 145 -1.02 4.87 -8.04
N ASN A 146 -1.46 4.29 -6.94
CA ASN A 146 -0.60 4.02 -5.80
C ASN A 146 0.45 2.96 -6.07
N TYR A 147 0.08 1.87 -6.75
CA TYR A 147 0.95 0.81 -7.24
C TYR A 147 2.12 1.41 -8.03
N THR A 148 1.81 2.30 -8.98
CA THR A 148 2.82 2.96 -9.82
C THR A 148 3.64 3.95 -9.00
N LEU A 149 3.00 4.78 -8.16
CA LEU A 149 3.70 5.75 -7.32
C LEU A 149 4.72 5.08 -6.39
N VAL A 150 4.28 4.08 -5.61
CA VAL A 150 5.13 3.37 -4.65
C VAL A 150 6.28 2.65 -5.35
N HIS A 151 6.05 2.14 -6.58
CA HIS A 151 7.07 1.52 -7.42
C HIS A 151 8.14 2.50 -7.87
N GLU A 152 7.72 3.56 -8.57
CA GLU A 152 8.65 4.53 -9.17
C GLU A 152 9.39 5.34 -8.09
N VAL A 153 8.72 5.68 -6.99
CA VAL A 153 9.38 6.37 -5.86
C VAL A 153 10.44 5.48 -5.22
N ALA A 154 10.19 4.16 -5.07
CA ALA A 154 11.18 3.25 -4.51
C ALA A 154 12.44 3.15 -5.40
N HIS A 155 12.26 3.13 -6.73
CA HIS A 155 13.38 3.26 -7.67
C HIS A 155 14.16 4.55 -7.42
N GLY A 156 13.46 5.68 -7.34
CA GLY A 156 14.11 6.97 -7.15
C GLY A 156 14.82 7.14 -5.82
N GLU A 157 14.29 6.55 -4.75
CA GLU A 157 15.01 6.46 -3.48
C GLU A 157 16.28 5.64 -3.59
N ALA A 158 16.21 4.46 -4.22
CA ALA A 158 17.38 3.62 -4.44
C ALA A 158 18.47 4.36 -5.21
N ILE A 159 18.08 5.02 -6.30
CA ILE A 159 18.99 5.82 -7.12
C ILE A 159 19.59 6.99 -6.35
N LYS A 160 18.78 7.70 -5.57
CA LYS A 160 19.24 8.84 -4.77
C LYS A 160 20.31 8.42 -3.77
N GLU A 161 20.13 7.27 -3.12
CA GLU A 161 21.09 6.77 -2.15
C GLU A 161 22.44 6.40 -2.80
N PHE A 162 22.40 5.88 -4.03
CA PHE A 162 23.61 5.61 -4.81
C PHE A 162 24.20 6.84 -5.50
N GLY A 163 23.83 8.04 -5.06
CA GLY A 163 24.39 9.32 -5.54
C GLY A 163 23.73 9.88 -6.80
N GLY A 164 22.58 9.34 -7.20
CA GLY A 164 21.78 9.84 -8.31
C GLY A 164 21.28 11.28 -8.08
N LYS A 165 21.15 12.01 -9.18
CA LYS A 165 20.77 13.43 -9.26
C LYS A 165 19.69 13.63 -10.32
N ASP A 166 19.10 14.82 -10.34
CA ASP A 166 18.09 15.22 -11.33
C ASP A 166 16.92 14.23 -11.46
N ILE A 167 16.53 13.66 -10.33
CA ILE A 167 15.47 12.65 -10.25
C ILE A 167 14.12 13.31 -10.54
N LYS A 168 13.42 12.81 -11.56
CA LYS A 168 12.11 13.30 -11.98
C LYS A 168 11.14 12.16 -12.20
N LEU A 169 9.89 12.36 -11.80
CA LEU A 169 8.80 11.44 -12.10
C LEU A 169 8.03 11.92 -13.32
N TRP A 170 7.70 11.02 -14.24
CA TRP A 170 7.06 11.33 -15.50
C TRP A 170 5.71 10.66 -15.62
N VAL A 171 4.72 11.43 -16.09
CA VAL A 171 3.42 10.90 -16.48
C VAL A 171 3.21 11.26 -17.95
N GLY A 172 3.39 10.29 -18.84
CA GLY A 172 3.46 10.59 -20.27
C GLY A 172 4.64 11.50 -20.60
N ASN A 173 4.37 12.73 -21.06
CA ASN A 173 5.39 13.70 -21.44
C ASN A 173 5.68 14.77 -20.38
N ASP A 174 4.95 14.77 -19.26
CA ASP A 174 5.06 15.78 -18.21
C ASP A 174 5.91 15.26 -17.05
N SER A 175 6.82 16.08 -16.54
CA SER A 175 7.69 15.75 -15.41
C SER A 175 7.27 16.46 -14.12
N PHE A 176 7.40 15.77 -12.99
CA PHE A 176 7.02 16.23 -11.67
C PHE A 176 8.16 15.99 -10.68
N ASP A 177 8.43 17.00 -9.85
CA ASP A 177 9.46 16.96 -8.81
C ASP A 177 8.90 16.58 -7.43
N SER A 178 7.59 16.32 -7.31
CA SER A 178 6.94 15.93 -6.04
C SER A 178 6.02 14.72 -6.19
N VAL A 179 6.04 13.88 -5.15
CA VAL A 179 5.19 12.68 -5.00
C VAL A 179 3.71 13.04 -5.14
N GLY A 180 3.25 14.09 -4.46
CA GLY A 180 1.85 14.52 -4.52
C GLY A 180 1.42 15.03 -5.91
N ALA A 181 2.27 15.81 -6.59
CA ALA A 181 1.94 16.29 -7.93
C ALA A 181 1.92 15.14 -8.96
N PHE A 182 2.89 14.21 -8.85
CA PHE A 182 2.89 12.99 -9.65
C PHE A 182 1.63 12.15 -9.40
N TYR A 183 1.26 11.94 -8.14
CA TYR A 183 0.05 11.20 -7.77
C TYR A 183 -1.20 11.79 -8.42
N LEU A 184 -1.40 13.11 -8.26
CA LEU A 184 -2.55 13.82 -8.82
C LEU A 184 -2.57 13.80 -10.35
N ALA A 185 -1.41 13.96 -10.99
CA ALA A 185 -1.31 13.87 -12.44
C ALA A 185 -1.65 12.47 -12.92
N PHE A 186 -1.11 11.44 -12.26
CA PHE A 186 -1.34 10.05 -12.65
C PHE A 186 -2.79 9.61 -12.42
N MET A 187 -3.45 10.09 -11.36
CA MET A 187 -4.88 9.89 -11.12
C MET A 187 -5.77 10.46 -12.24
N SER A 188 -5.27 11.36 -13.07
CA SER A 188 -6.06 11.97 -14.16
C SER A 188 -5.90 11.28 -15.52
N THR A 189 -5.07 10.22 -15.61
CA THR A 189 -4.67 9.65 -16.91
C THR A 189 -4.42 8.14 -16.90
N TYR A 190 -4.49 7.52 -18.08
CA TYR A 190 -4.11 6.13 -18.34
C TYR A 190 -2.64 5.95 -18.74
N ASN A 191 -1.86 7.03 -18.75
CA ASN A 191 -0.44 7.00 -19.10
C ASN A 191 0.37 6.12 -18.13
N ARG A 192 1.54 5.66 -18.57
CA ARG A 192 2.52 4.99 -17.71
C ARG A 192 3.29 6.01 -16.87
N GLY A 193 3.62 5.60 -15.66
CA GLY A 193 4.55 6.31 -14.80
C GLY A 193 5.96 5.87 -15.18
N ALA A 194 6.91 6.78 -15.04
CA ALA A 194 8.31 6.44 -15.18
C ALA A 194 9.14 7.37 -14.31
N ILE A 195 10.35 6.94 -14.01
CA ILE A 195 11.37 7.77 -13.38
C ILE A 195 12.53 8.03 -14.35
N SER A 196 13.06 9.25 -14.31
CA SER A 196 14.33 9.58 -14.94
C SER A 196 15.30 10.12 -13.92
N TYR A 197 16.58 9.88 -14.14
CA TYR A 197 17.64 10.27 -13.22
C TYR A 197 18.97 10.32 -13.95
N THR A 198 19.91 11.05 -13.37
CA THR A 198 21.31 11.03 -13.76
C THR A 198 22.08 10.36 -12.64
N VAL A 199 22.86 9.32 -12.95
CA VAL A 199 23.77 8.69 -12.00
C VAL A 199 25.09 8.42 -12.68
N ASP A 200 26.18 8.47 -11.92
CA ASP A 200 27.47 8.01 -12.38
C ASP A 200 27.44 6.49 -12.60
N THR A 201 28.60 5.87 -12.83
CA THR A 201 28.69 4.41 -13.01
C THR A 201 28.17 3.67 -11.77
N LEU A 202 27.13 2.84 -11.96
CA LEU A 202 26.60 1.94 -10.94
C LEU A 202 27.41 0.63 -10.92
N SER A 203 27.58 0.05 -9.72
CA SER A 203 28.05 -1.34 -9.62
C SER A 203 26.91 -2.31 -9.95
N PRO A 204 27.22 -3.56 -10.37
CA PRO A 204 26.20 -4.57 -10.60
C PRO A 204 25.30 -4.85 -9.38
N GLU A 205 25.81 -4.73 -8.16
CA GLU A 205 25.02 -4.86 -6.92
C GLU A 205 24.02 -3.70 -6.76
N GLN A 206 24.43 -2.48 -7.12
CA GLN A 206 23.58 -1.30 -7.08
C GLN A 206 22.49 -1.37 -8.16
N GLU A 207 22.81 -1.85 -9.37
CA GLU A 207 21.84 -2.08 -10.43
C GLU A 207 20.79 -3.13 -10.01
N ALA A 208 21.22 -4.21 -9.36
CA ALA A 208 20.31 -5.21 -8.79
C ALA A 208 19.41 -4.60 -7.69
N ALA A 209 19.97 -3.79 -6.79
CA ALA A 209 19.21 -3.13 -5.74
C ALA A 209 18.14 -2.17 -6.28
N ILE A 210 18.50 -1.34 -7.26
CA ILE A 210 17.56 -0.42 -7.94
C ILE A 210 16.48 -1.23 -8.63
N SER A 211 16.84 -2.21 -9.46
CA SER A 211 15.86 -3.02 -10.20
C SER A 211 14.87 -3.75 -9.29
N ALA A 212 15.31 -4.16 -8.09
CA ALA A 212 14.47 -4.80 -7.07
C ALA A 212 13.60 -3.84 -6.26
N ALA A 213 13.87 -2.53 -6.27
CA ALA A 213 13.29 -1.58 -5.32
C ALA A 213 11.76 -1.47 -5.45
N GLY A 214 11.27 -1.28 -6.69
CA GLY A 214 9.84 -1.16 -6.97
C GLY A 214 9.01 -2.35 -6.50
N ILE A 215 9.41 -3.57 -6.91
CA ILE A 215 8.69 -4.81 -6.56
C ILE A 215 8.70 -5.09 -5.05
N ASN A 216 9.84 -4.91 -4.40
CA ASN A 216 9.96 -5.14 -2.96
C ASN A 216 9.09 -4.17 -2.17
N SER A 217 8.99 -2.91 -2.62
CA SER A 217 8.15 -1.90 -2.00
C SER A 217 6.67 -2.26 -2.08
N GLN A 218 6.21 -2.79 -3.22
CA GLN A 218 4.84 -3.28 -3.39
C GLN A 218 4.54 -4.52 -2.54
N LEU A 219 5.44 -5.51 -2.57
CA LEU A 219 5.29 -6.71 -1.74
C LEU A 219 5.25 -6.35 -0.25
N ARG A 220 6.04 -5.37 0.18
CA ARG A 220 6.02 -4.88 1.55
C ARG A 220 4.67 -4.25 1.91
N LEU A 221 4.10 -3.44 1.02
CA LEU A 221 2.77 -2.86 1.23
C LEU A 221 1.70 -3.96 1.35
N ALA A 222 1.80 -5.02 0.55
CA ALA A 222 0.92 -6.18 0.67
C ALA A 222 1.09 -6.92 2.02
N GLU A 223 2.33 -7.07 2.53
CA GLU A 223 2.59 -7.61 3.88
C GLU A 223 1.95 -6.75 4.98
N GLU A 224 2.00 -5.42 4.86
CA GLU A 224 1.40 -4.50 5.84
C GLU A 224 -0.13 -4.63 5.88
N ILE A 225 -0.78 -4.72 4.72
CA ILE A 225 -2.24 -4.98 4.62
C ILE A 225 -2.58 -6.36 5.20
N ALA A 226 -1.79 -7.38 4.86
CA ALA A 226 -1.97 -8.73 5.38
C ALA A 226 -1.88 -8.77 6.91
N GLU A 227 -0.88 -8.13 7.49
CA GLU A 227 -0.70 -8.07 8.94
C GLU A 227 -1.85 -7.34 9.63
N GLU A 228 -2.29 -6.20 9.10
CA GLU A 228 -3.45 -5.47 9.59
C GLU A 228 -4.70 -6.36 9.60
N SER A 229 -4.92 -7.13 8.53
CA SER A 229 -6.06 -8.06 8.44
C SER A 229 -5.99 -9.19 9.48
N ILE A 230 -4.79 -9.72 9.77
CA ILE A 230 -4.56 -10.77 10.76
C ILE A 230 -4.86 -10.23 12.17
N ILE A 231 -4.34 -9.05 12.50
CA ILE A 231 -4.57 -8.39 13.79
C ILE A 231 -6.06 -8.10 14.00
N ASN A 232 -6.76 -7.73 12.93
CA ASN A 232 -8.21 -7.48 12.94
C ASN A 232 -9.05 -8.76 12.82
N ARG A 233 -8.41 -9.92 12.58
CA ARG A 233 -9.04 -11.23 12.30
C ARG A 233 -10.01 -11.26 11.12
N ARG A 234 -9.91 -10.28 10.22
CA ARG A 234 -10.78 -10.16 9.05
C ARG A 234 -10.04 -9.47 7.92
N PHE A 235 -10.32 -9.93 6.70
CA PHE A 235 -9.90 -9.27 5.48
C PHE A 235 -11.07 -8.46 4.93
N ASP A 236 -10.95 -7.14 4.93
CA ASP A 236 -11.99 -6.24 4.45
C ASP A 236 -12.02 -6.21 2.92
N GLN A 237 -13.21 -6.20 2.34
CA GLN A 237 -13.34 -6.11 0.88
C GLN A 237 -12.75 -4.80 0.34
N SER A 238 -12.76 -3.70 1.11
CA SER A 238 -12.12 -2.45 0.71
C SER A 238 -10.62 -2.63 0.44
N ASP A 239 -10.00 -3.60 1.13
CA ASP A 239 -8.55 -3.80 1.17
C ASP A 239 -8.11 -4.91 0.22
N ALA A 240 -9.04 -5.76 -0.19
CA ALA A 240 -8.80 -6.94 -1.02
C ALA A 240 -8.12 -6.58 -2.34
N LEU A 241 -8.65 -5.57 -3.06
CA LEU A 241 -8.07 -5.17 -4.34
C LEU A 241 -6.69 -4.54 -4.16
N HIS A 242 -6.49 -3.76 -3.10
CA HIS A 242 -5.19 -3.19 -2.80
C HIS A 242 -4.12 -4.26 -2.55
N TYR A 243 -4.45 -5.27 -1.75
CA TYR A 243 -3.56 -6.40 -1.54
C TYR A 243 -3.29 -7.17 -2.83
N ILE A 244 -4.34 -7.51 -3.59
CA ILE A 244 -4.20 -8.29 -4.84
C ILE A 244 -3.34 -7.56 -5.86
N LEU A 245 -3.55 -6.27 -6.09
CA LEU A 245 -2.75 -5.57 -7.11
C LEU A 245 -1.28 -5.40 -6.67
N ASN A 246 -1.00 -5.17 -5.39
CA ASN A 246 0.38 -5.10 -4.89
C ASN A 246 1.08 -6.47 -4.84
N LYS A 247 0.32 -7.55 -4.62
CA LYS A 247 0.86 -8.91 -4.52
C LYS A 247 0.95 -9.63 -5.87
N VAL A 248 -0.10 -9.52 -6.69
CA VAL A 248 -0.36 -10.33 -7.90
C VAL A 248 0.05 -9.62 -9.18
N ILE A 249 -0.21 -8.31 -9.33
CA ILE A 249 0.16 -7.62 -10.59
C ILE A 249 1.67 -7.47 -10.70
N SER A 250 2.33 -7.22 -9.56
CA SER A 250 3.78 -7.17 -9.44
C SER A 250 4.43 -8.48 -9.95
N THR A 251 3.81 -9.62 -9.68
CA THR A 251 4.20 -10.95 -10.15
C THR A 251 3.85 -11.25 -11.60
N VAL A 252 2.65 -10.84 -12.04
CA VAL A 252 2.18 -11.03 -13.42
C VAL A 252 2.94 -10.14 -14.40
N TYR A 253 3.39 -8.95 -13.98
CA TYR A 253 4.23 -8.05 -14.78
C TYR A 253 5.48 -8.75 -15.32
N TYR A 254 6.12 -9.58 -14.48
CA TYR A 254 7.29 -10.37 -14.85
C TYR A 254 6.99 -11.49 -15.86
N GLN A 255 5.73 -11.93 -15.99
CA GLN A 255 5.32 -12.93 -16.99
C GLN A 255 5.00 -12.32 -18.36
N TYR A 256 4.48 -11.09 -18.39
CA TYR A 256 3.96 -10.50 -19.63
C TYR A 256 5.04 -9.90 -20.54
N ASP A 257 6.16 -9.43 -19.99
CA ASP A 257 7.25 -8.87 -20.81
C ASP A 257 8.63 -8.97 -20.11
N PRO A 258 9.17 -10.19 -19.92
CA PRO A 258 10.46 -10.40 -19.23
C PRO A 258 11.67 -9.90 -20.03
N ASN A 259 11.49 -9.54 -21.30
CA ASN A 259 12.58 -9.20 -22.23
C ASN A 259 12.55 -7.75 -22.72
N SER A 260 11.60 -6.93 -22.25
CA SER A 260 11.61 -5.50 -22.52
C SER A 260 12.86 -4.86 -21.94
N ASN A 261 13.46 -3.93 -22.68
CA ASN A 261 14.57 -3.10 -22.21
C ASN A 261 14.19 -2.19 -21.03
N MET A 262 12.90 -2.11 -20.68
CA MET A 262 12.39 -1.41 -19.48
C MET A 262 11.95 -2.38 -18.38
N SER A 263 12.24 -3.67 -18.50
CA SER A 263 11.85 -4.68 -17.53
C SER A 263 12.84 -4.69 -16.36
N ASP A 264 12.36 -4.35 -15.17
CA ASP A 264 13.11 -4.48 -13.91
C ASP A 264 13.72 -5.88 -13.76
N LEU A 265 13.00 -6.92 -14.17
CA LEU A 265 13.47 -8.30 -14.08
C LEU A 265 14.61 -8.61 -15.07
N ALA A 266 14.58 -8.02 -16.26
CA ALA A 266 15.66 -8.17 -17.24
C ALA A 266 16.96 -7.53 -16.74
N HIS A 267 16.88 -6.29 -16.25
CA HIS A 267 18.00 -5.58 -15.64
C HIS A 267 18.52 -6.30 -14.40
N TYR A 268 17.62 -6.78 -13.55
CA TYR A 268 17.98 -7.55 -12.37
C TYR A 268 18.76 -8.83 -12.69
N ALA A 269 18.27 -9.65 -13.63
CA ALA A 269 18.98 -10.87 -14.04
C ALA A 269 20.34 -10.57 -14.69
N GLN A 270 20.41 -9.51 -15.50
CA GLN A 270 21.68 -9.06 -16.10
C GLN A 270 22.67 -8.60 -15.02
N ALA A 271 22.20 -7.88 -14.00
CA ALA A 271 23.01 -7.45 -12.87
C ALA A 271 23.55 -8.66 -12.08
N LEU A 272 22.73 -9.67 -11.79
CA LEU A 272 23.18 -10.92 -11.16
C LEU A 272 24.26 -11.64 -11.99
N HIS A 273 24.12 -11.63 -13.32
CA HIS A 273 25.15 -12.18 -14.20
C HIS A 273 26.47 -11.40 -14.12
N GLN A 274 26.41 -10.07 -14.15
CA GLN A 274 27.59 -9.22 -14.04
C GLN A 274 28.30 -9.35 -12.68
N GLN A 275 27.56 -9.67 -11.61
CA GLN A 275 28.11 -10.02 -10.30
C GLN A 275 28.77 -11.41 -10.27
N GLY A 276 28.51 -12.26 -11.27
CA GLY A 276 28.97 -13.66 -11.31
C GLY A 276 28.14 -14.61 -10.44
N ILE A 277 26.93 -14.20 -10.02
CA ILE A 277 25.99 -15.05 -9.26
C ILE A 277 25.35 -16.10 -10.16
N ILE A 278 25.08 -15.73 -11.42
CA ILE A 278 24.55 -16.62 -12.46
C ILE A 278 25.41 -16.56 -13.71
N HIS A 279 25.38 -17.64 -14.50
CA HIS A 279 26.05 -17.72 -15.79
C HIS A 279 25.22 -17.04 -16.90
N ALA A 280 25.87 -16.70 -18.02
CA ALA A 280 25.24 -15.98 -19.12
C ALA A 280 24.08 -16.77 -19.77
N ASP A 281 24.21 -18.11 -19.82
CA ASP A 281 23.19 -19.04 -20.31
C ASP A 281 22.04 -19.28 -19.31
N GLU A 282 22.17 -18.80 -18.07
CA GLU A 282 21.15 -18.91 -17.02
C GLU A 282 20.25 -17.67 -16.88
N ILE A 283 20.49 -16.62 -17.65
CA ILE A 283 19.72 -15.36 -17.56
C ILE A 283 18.23 -15.62 -17.81
N ASP A 284 17.88 -16.32 -18.88
CA ASP A 284 16.47 -16.56 -19.23
C ASP A 284 15.77 -17.50 -18.23
N SER A 285 16.45 -18.57 -17.81
CA SER A 285 15.90 -19.51 -16.81
C SER A 285 15.76 -18.86 -15.43
N THR A 286 16.64 -17.92 -15.08
CA THR A 286 16.56 -17.15 -13.82
C THR A 286 15.34 -16.24 -13.80
N LYS A 287 15.06 -15.53 -14.90
CA LYS A 287 13.85 -14.70 -15.02
C LYS A 287 12.58 -15.55 -14.89
N GLU A 288 12.54 -16.68 -15.59
CA GLU A 288 11.41 -17.62 -15.50
C GLU A 288 11.24 -18.16 -14.07
N TYR A 289 12.33 -18.55 -13.41
CA TYR A 289 12.32 -19.03 -12.04
C TYR A 289 11.77 -17.97 -11.06
N ILE A 290 12.28 -16.73 -11.12
CA ILE A 290 11.81 -15.62 -10.27
C ILE A 290 10.33 -15.37 -10.48
N SER A 291 9.87 -15.38 -11.73
CA SER A 291 8.47 -15.18 -12.06
C SER A 291 7.58 -16.29 -11.48
N ASN A 292 7.98 -17.56 -11.68
CA ASN A 292 7.22 -18.72 -11.23
C ASN A 292 7.17 -18.84 -9.71
N ILE A 293 8.28 -18.60 -9.01
CA ILE A 293 8.28 -18.69 -7.53
C ILE A 293 7.43 -17.58 -6.91
N SER A 294 7.45 -16.40 -7.51
CA SER A 294 6.65 -15.26 -7.04
C SER A 294 5.14 -15.51 -7.28
N PHE A 295 4.77 -16.10 -8.43
CA PHE A 295 3.38 -16.53 -8.70
C PHE A 295 2.95 -17.64 -7.73
N LEU A 296 3.81 -18.64 -7.49
CA LEU A 296 3.53 -19.71 -6.53
C LEU A 296 3.35 -19.17 -5.11
N ALA A 297 4.19 -18.23 -4.68
CA ALA A 297 4.07 -17.57 -3.38
C ALA A 297 2.69 -16.91 -3.23
N THR A 298 2.22 -16.22 -4.27
CA THR A 298 0.86 -15.64 -4.31
C THR A 298 -0.22 -16.71 -4.13
N LEU A 299 -0.16 -17.81 -4.88
CA LEU A 299 -1.18 -18.87 -4.81
C LEU A 299 -1.19 -19.62 -3.46
N LEU A 300 -0.04 -19.73 -2.80
CA LEU A 300 0.07 -20.41 -1.51
C LEU A 300 -0.31 -19.51 -0.34
N SER A 301 -0.33 -18.19 -0.52
CA SER A 301 -0.69 -17.20 0.50
C SER A 301 -2.16 -17.29 0.89
N GLY A 302 -2.42 -17.50 2.19
CA GLY A 302 -3.78 -17.57 2.71
C GLY A 302 -4.56 -16.27 2.53
N ARG A 303 -3.87 -15.12 2.66
CA ARG A 303 -4.49 -13.80 2.46
C ARG A 303 -4.94 -13.56 1.03
N THR A 304 -4.27 -14.18 0.05
CA THR A 304 -4.71 -14.10 -1.35
C THR A 304 -6.09 -14.70 -1.53
N TRP A 305 -6.34 -15.88 -0.94
CA TRP A 305 -7.64 -16.52 -1.02
C TRP A 305 -8.72 -15.78 -0.21
N GLU A 306 -8.38 -15.21 0.93
CA GLU A 306 -9.31 -14.37 1.68
C GLU A 306 -9.68 -13.09 0.94
N ALA A 307 -8.71 -12.42 0.32
CA ALA A 307 -8.97 -11.23 -0.49
C ALA A 307 -9.88 -11.58 -1.67
N VAL A 308 -9.63 -12.69 -2.37
CA VAL A 308 -10.51 -13.18 -3.44
C VAL A 308 -11.92 -13.50 -2.91
N ASN A 309 -12.00 -14.17 -1.76
CA ASN A 309 -13.28 -14.57 -1.18
C ASN A 309 -14.06 -13.41 -0.59
N ALA A 310 -13.41 -12.33 -0.16
CA ALA A 310 -14.10 -11.13 0.34
C ALA A 310 -15.02 -10.52 -0.73
N PHE A 311 -14.62 -10.58 -2.01
CA PHE A 311 -15.50 -10.16 -3.12
C PHE A 311 -16.70 -11.10 -3.31
N SER A 312 -16.47 -12.40 -3.20
CA SER A 312 -17.53 -13.40 -3.34
C SER A 312 -18.52 -13.34 -2.17
N ASP A 313 -18.02 -13.28 -0.94
CA ASP A 313 -18.79 -13.18 0.30
C ASP A 313 -19.67 -11.92 0.29
N GLU A 314 -19.17 -10.81 -0.25
CA GLU A 314 -19.97 -9.60 -0.38
C GLU A 314 -21.20 -9.80 -1.25
N ILE A 315 -21.00 -10.30 -2.48
CA ILE A 315 -22.06 -10.45 -3.47
C ILE A 315 -23.07 -11.52 -3.02
N MET A 316 -22.55 -12.65 -2.54
CA MET A 316 -23.32 -13.85 -2.27
C MET A 316 -23.95 -13.87 -0.87
N LEU A 317 -23.23 -13.34 0.14
CA LEU A 317 -23.58 -13.47 1.55
C LEU A 317 -23.87 -12.14 2.23
N ASN A 318 -23.73 -11.00 1.52
CA ASN A 318 -23.86 -9.66 2.10
C ASN A 318 -22.92 -9.45 3.28
N LYS A 319 -21.68 -9.92 3.13
CA LYS A 319 -20.63 -9.86 4.14
C LYS A 319 -19.42 -9.10 3.59
N HIS A 320 -19.20 -7.89 4.12
CA HIS A 320 -18.15 -6.94 3.69
C HIS A 320 -16.70 -7.38 4.01
N TYR A 321 -16.51 -8.61 4.45
CA TYR A 321 -15.22 -9.13 4.88
C TYR A 321 -15.21 -10.66 4.84
N THR A 322 -14.02 -11.23 4.74
CA THR A 322 -13.79 -12.66 4.98
C THR A 322 -13.06 -12.83 6.32
N ASP A 323 -13.46 -13.83 7.10
CA ASP A 323 -12.76 -14.14 8.36
C ASP A 323 -11.38 -14.72 8.07
N THR A 324 -10.41 -14.42 8.92
CA THR A 324 -9.07 -14.99 8.82
C THR A 324 -9.13 -16.53 8.86
N TYR A 325 -8.66 -17.17 7.80
CA TYR A 325 -8.42 -18.60 7.70
C TYR A 325 -7.34 -19.02 8.67
N ALA A 326 -7.75 -19.85 9.63
CA ALA A 326 -6.88 -20.36 10.66
C ALA A 326 -7.27 -21.78 11.08
N PHE A 327 -6.27 -22.51 11.55
CA PHE A 327 -6.39 -23.87 12.07
C PHE A 327 -6.46 -23.82 13.59
N LYS A 328 -7.48 -24.44 14.19
CA LYS A 328 -7.61 -24.51 15.65
C LYS A 328 -6.56 -25.44 16.25
N THR A 329 -5.92 -24.97 17.30
CA THR A 329 -4.96 -25.72 18.12
C THR A 329 -5.31 -25.56 19.61
N PRO A 330 -4.76 -26.39 20.52
CA PRO A 330 -5.00 -26.23 21.95
C PRO A 330 -4.55 -24.88 22.54
N VAL A 331 -3.69 -24.14 21.85
CA VAL A 331 -3.10 -22.87 22.33
C VAL A 331 -3.65 -21.63 21.63
N GLY A 332 -4.53 -21.80 20.64
CA GLY A 332 -5.10 -20.71 19.82
C GLY A 332 -5.31 -21.12 18.37
N GLU A 333 -5.48 -20.15 17.49
CA GLU A 333 -5.70 -20.36 16.06
C GLU A 333 -4.47 -19.98 15.26
N VAL A 334 -3.91 -20.91 14.48
CA VAL A 334 -2.74 -20.65 13.62
C VAL A 334 -3.23 -20.24 12.25
N THR A 335 -2.90 -19.04 11.80
CA THR A 335 -3.31 -18.54 10.49
C THR A 335 -2.73 -19.40 9.37
N TRP A 336 -3.46 -19.50 8.26
CA TRP A 336 -2.85 -19.97 7.02
C TRP A 336 -1.64 -19.07 6.67
N PRO A 337 -0.49 -19.65 6.26
CA PRO A 337 0.72 -18.86 6.05
C PRO A 337 0.64 -17.87 4.87
N GLU A 338 1.45 -16.82 4.96
CA GLU A 338 1.73 -15.87 3.89
C GLU A 338 3.09 -16.19 3.28
N PHE A 339 3.19 -16.22 1.96
CA PHE A 339 4.42 -16.50 1.23
C PHE A 339 4.81 -15.31 0.37
N ALA A 340 6.10 -15.02 0.26
CA ALA A 340 6.62 -13.98 -0.62
C ALA A 340 8.00 -14.38 -1.16
N ALA A 341 8.32 -13.91 -2.37
CA ALA A 341 9.65 -13.97 -2.92
C ALA A 341 10.19 -12.54 -3.01
N PHE A 342 11.36 -12.30 -2.44
CA PHE A 342 12.00 -10.99 -2.42
C PHE A 342 13.27 -11.01 -3.24
N LEU A 343 13.53 -9.90 -3.92
CA LEU A 343 14.76 -9.68 -4.68
C LEU A 343 15.70 -8.83 -3.83
N ASN A 344 16.99 -9.12 -3.82
CA ASN A 344 17.96 -8.32 -3.10
C ASN A 344 19.22 -8.12 -3.97
N ASN A 345 20.15 -7.28 -3.53
CA ASN A 345 21.35 -6.98 -4.30
C ASN A 345 22.27 -8.19 -4.54
N LYS A 346 22.13 -9.26 -3.75
CA LYS A 346 22.93 -10.49 -3.75
C LYS A 346 22.14 -11.72 -4.24
N GLY A 347 20.89 -11.55 -4.68
CA GLY A 347 20.05 -12.64 -5.18
C GLY A 347 18.63 -12.65 -4.61
N VAL A 348 18.02 -13.83 -4.55
CA VAL A 348 16.58 -14.02 -4.33
C VAL A 348 16.35 -14.84 -3.07
N SER A 349 15.37 -14.45 -2.26
CA SER A 349 14.97 -15.18 -1.06
C SER A 349 13.45 -15.44 -1.02
N GLY A 350 13.08 -16.56 -0.40
CA GLY A 350 11.69 -16.93 -0.16
C GLY A 350 11.36 -16.79 1.31
N LYS A 351 10.27 -16.09 1.63
CA LYS A 351 9.78 -15.86 2.99
C LYS A 351 8.42 -16.53 3.20
N ILE A 352 8.29 -17.23 4.31
CA ILE A 352 7.02 -17.72 4.85
C ILE A 352 6.73 -17.02 6.19
N SER A 353 5.50 -16.60 6.41
CA SER A 353 5.05 -15.97 7.66
C SER A 353 3.73 -16.55 8.13
N ALA A 354 3.57 -16.79 9.42
CA ALA A 354 2.32 -17.24 10.01
C ALA A 354 2.12 -16.57 11.37
N SER A 355 0.88 -16.55 11.85
CA SER A 355 0.56 -15.97 13.15
C SER A 355 -0.26 -16.93 14.01
N LEU A 356 -0.03 -16.91 15.32
CA LEU A 356 -0.87 -17.55 16.32
C LEU A 356 -1.76 -16.51 16.97
N LEU A 357 -3.06 -16.64 16.74
CA LEU A 357 -4.10 -15.81 17.34
C LEU A 357 -4.53 -16.44 18.67
N THR A 358 -4.37 -15.73 19.79
CA THR A 358 -4.83 -16.21 21.10
C THR A 358 -6.09 -15.50 21.56
N GLU A 359 -6.82 -16.07 22.50
CA GLU A 359 -7.98 -15.39 23.11
C GLU A 359 -7.59 -14.12 23.88
N SER A 360 -6.32 -14.01 24.29
CA SER A 360 -5.81 -12.97 25.18
C SER A 360 -5.45 -11.63 24.51
N ARG A 361 -6.12 -11.24 23.41
CA ARG A 361 -5.81 -10.02 22.63
C ARG A 361 -4.36 -9.96 22.10
N MET A 362 -3.65 -11.10 22.14
CA MET A 362 -2.28 -11.27 21.67
C MET A 362 -2.29 -12.00 20.34
N THR A 363 -1.44 -11.56 19.43
CA THR A 363 -1.09 -12.25 18.20
C THR A 363 0.40 -12.49 18.20
N TYR A 364 0.85 -13.73 18.07
CA TYR A 364 2.27 -14.03 17.91
C TYR A 364 2.60 -14.20 16.44
N HIS A 365 3.69 -13.63 15.99
CA HIS A 365 4.12 -13.64 14.60
C HIS A 365 5.38 -14.49 14.47
N PHE A 366 5.41 -15.32 13.44
CA PHE A 366 6.53 -16.18 13.10
C PHE A 366 6.82 -16.00 11.62
N SER A 367 8.09 -15.83 11.27
CA SER A 367 8.51 -15.82 9.88
C SER A 367 9.83 -16.54 9.72
N PHE A 368 10.00 -17.18 8.57
CA PHE A 368 11.24 -17.80 8.16
C PHE A 368 11.52 -17.39 6.72
N GLU A 369 12.77 -17.05 6.44
CA GLU A 369 13.23 -16.65 5.13
C GLU A 369 14.50 -17.40 4.78
N THR A 370 14.55 -17.90 3.55
CA THR A 370 15.64 -18.74 3.07
C THR A 370 16.09 -18.32 1.68
N PRO A 371 17.38 -18.49 1.35
CA PRO A 371 17.87 -18.23 0.00
C PRO A 371 17.27 -19.14 -1.06
N LEU A 372 17.07 -18.59 -2.25
CA LEU A 372 16.66 -19.31 -3.46
C LEU A 372 17.71 -19.23 -4.56
N ILE A 373 18.34 -18.06 -4.74
CA ILE A 373 19.43 -17.81 -5.71
C ILE A 373 20.43 -16.85 -5.05
N GLY A 374 21.73 -17.13 -5.10
CA GLY A 374 22.82 -16.19 -4.76
C GLY A 374 22.95 -15.80 -3.28
N GLU A 375 21.84 -15.46 -2.61
CA GLU A 375 21.76 -15.17 -1.20
C GLU A 375 22.27 -16.38 -0.38
N THR A 376 22.81 -16.09 0.79
CA THR A 376 23.46 -17.10 1.65
C THR A 376 22.94 -17.08 3.08
N ALA A 377 22.16 -16.07 3.47
CA ALA A 377 21.62 -15.97 4.82
C ALA A 377 20.21 -16.57 4.93
N ASN A 378 19.96 -17.29 6.03
CA ASN A 378 18.61 -17.67 6.48
C ASN A 378 18.19 -16.77 7.64
N GLU A 379 16.97 -16.25 7.63
CA GLU A 379 16.46 -15.37 8.68
C GLU A 379 15.22 -15.94 9.37
N VAL A 380 15.21 -15.87 10.69
CA VAL A 380 14.05 -16.16 11.53
C VAL A 380 13.55 -14.85 12.12
N GLY A 381 12.26 -14.59 11.93
CA GLY A 381 11.56 -13.49 12.57
C GLY A 381 10.57 -13.99 13.61
N LEU A 382 10.57 -13.36 14.78
CA LEU A 382 9.62 -13.60 15.86
C LEU A 382 8.99 -12.27 16.26
N GLY A 383 7.72 -12.29 16.66
CA GLY A 383 7.09 -11.08 17.14
C GLY A 383 5.82 -11.34 17.90
N PHE A 384 5.28 -10.28 18.46
CA PHE A 384 3.95 -10.27 19.00
C PHE A 384 3.29 -8.91 18.81
N THR A 385 1.98 -8.93 18.67
CA THR A 385 1.11 -7.76 18.72
C THR A 385 0.14 -7.92 19.88
N TYR A 386 0.13 -6.95 20.79
CA TYR A 386 -0.93 -6.77 21.77
C TYR A 386 -1.91 -5.72 21.25
N LYS A 387 -3.21 -6.05 21.19
CA LYS A 387 -4.25 -5.11 20.76
C LYS A 387 -5.36 -4.97 21.78
N SER A 388 -5.47 -3.80 22.39
CA SER A 388 -6.60 -3.39 23.22
C SER A 388 -7.55 -2.48 22.44
N ASP A 389 -8.56 -1.91 23.11
CA ASP A 389 -9.60 -1.10 22.48
C ASP A 389 -9.10 0.25 21.92
N SER A 390 -7.98 0.75 22.41
CA SER A 390 -7.38 2.03 22.00
C SER A 390 -5.85 1.98 21.85
N TRP A 391 -5.23 0.85 22.17
CA TRP A 391 -3.78 0.69 22.07
C TRP A 391 -3.45 -0.56 21.28
N GLN A 392 -2.47 -0.44 20.38
CA GLN A 392 -1.85 -1.55 19.69
C GLN A 392 -0.33 -1.42 19.80
N THR A 393 0.33 -2.45 20.31
CA THR A 393 1.80 -2.51 20.35
C THR A 393 2.28 -3.76 19.65
N THR A 394 3.13 -3.59 18.65
CA THR A 394 3.76 -4.64 17.89
C THR A 394 5.26 -4.63 18.15
N VAL A 395 5.81 -5.78 18.51
CA VAL A 395 7.25 -6.01 18.67
C VAL A 395 7.65 -7.11 17.72
N LYS A 396 8.71 -6.89 16.94
CA LYS A 396 9.30 -7.89 16.05
C LYS A 396 10.80 -7.94 16.24
N THR A 397 11.37 -9.13 16.16
CA THR A 397 12.80 -9.37 16.18
C THR A 397 13.18 -10.29 15.04
N TYR A 398 14.37 -10.10 14.50
CA TYR A 398 14.91 -10.86 13.38
C TYR A 398 16.33 -11.31 13.72
N PHE A 399 16.66 -12.53 13.34
CA PHE A 399 17.97 -13.12 13.51
C PHE A 399 18.31 -13.90 12.26
N ASN A 400 19.49 -13.66 11.68
CA ASN A 400 20.00 -14.50 10.61
C ASN A 400 21.30 -15.22 11.00
N ASP A 401 21.65 -16.23 10.22
CA ASP A 401 22.83 -17.08 10.40
C ASP A 401 24.17 -16.41 10.03
N GLN A 402 24.15 -15.14 9.63
CA GLN A 402 25.30 -14.29 9.33
C GLN A 402 25.47 -13.16 10.36
N ASP A 403 25.09 -13.42 11.61
CA ASP A 403 25.12 -12.48 12.73
C ASP A 403 24.23 -11.22 12.57
N GLY A 404 23.37 -11.18 11.55
CA GLY A 404 22.40 -10.12 11.36
C GLY A 404 21.28 -10.19 12.39
N ARG A 405 20.93 -9.03 12.97
CA ARG A 405 19.94 -8.91 14.04
C ARG A 405 19.11 -7.66 13.86
N GLY A 406 17.82 -7.76 14.10
CA GLY A 406 16.90 -6.63 14.04
C GLY A 406 15.86 -6.67 15.14
N ALA A 407 15.40 -5.49 15.56
CA ALA A 407 14.26 -5.31 16.42
C ALA A 407 13.44 -4.11 15.95
N THR A 408 12.12 -4.23 16.00
CA THR A 408 11.19 -3.14 15.75
C THR A 408 10.12 -3.15 16.82
N ILE A 409 9.86 -1.98 17.40
CA ILE A 409 8.78 -1.77 18.36
C ILE A 409 7.93 -0.63 17.81
N ARG A 410 6.68 -0.91 17.49
CA ARG A 410 5.70 0.09 17.09
C ARG A 410 4.54 0.09 18.08
N SER A 411 4.27 1.23 18.68
CA SER A 411 3.08 1.43 19.52
C SER A 411 2.19 2.49 18.91
N GLN A 412 0.91 2.20 18.85
CA GLN A 412 -0.14 3.06 18.33
C GLN A 412 -1.23 3.25 19.39
N TYR A 413 -1.68 4.49 19.55
CA TYR A 413 -2.76 4.89 20.42
C TYR A 413 -3.88 5.56 19.60
N ASP A 414 -5.05 4.93 19.54
CA ASP A 414 -6.23 5.46 18.87
C ASP A 414 -6.98 6.44 19.79
N VAL A 415 -6.99 7.72 19.41
CA VAL A 415 -7.60 8.84 20.14
C VAL A 415 -9.09 8.91 19.85
N GLY A 416 -9.80 7.97 20.47
CA GLY A 416 -11.26 7.87 20.45
C GLY A 416 -11.81 7.30 19.16
N ARG A 417 -12.63 6.23 19.28
CA ARG A 417 -13.29 5.52 18.16
C ARG A 417 -14.12 6.41 17.22
N LYS A 418 -14.51 7.62 17.65
CA LYS A 418 -15.33 8.56 16.87
C LYS A 418 -14.52 9.61 16.10
N ASN A 419 -13.28 9.86 16.49
CA ASN A 419 -12.56 11.01 15.96
C ASN A 419 -11.59 10.63 14.85
N GLY A 420 -11.18 9.37 14.76
CA GLY A 420 -10.34 8.87 13.67
C GLY A 420 -8.83 9.09 13.86
N PHE A 421 -8.39 9.76 14.91
CA PHE A 421 -6.96 9.99 15.13
C PHE A 421 -6.29 8.81 15.82
N SER A 422 -5.06 8.50 15.42
CA SER A 422 -4.15 7.69 16.20
C SER A 422 -2.75 8.32 16.24
N PHE A 423 -2.06 8.20 17.36
CA PHE A 423 -0.64 8.55 17.47
C PHE A 423 0.17 7.26 17.39
N PHE A 424 1.26 7.26 16.66
CA PHE A 424 2.18 6.14 16.68
C PHE A 424 3.60 6.58 16.97
N ALA A 425 4.33 5.69 17.63
CA ALA A 425 5.77 5.76 17.80
C ALA A 425 6.36 4.41 17.40
N GLU A 426 7.37 4.45 16.54
CA GLU A 426 8.11 3.30 16.08
C GLU A 426 9.59 3.52 16.35
N ALA A 427 10.23 2.53 16.96
CA ALA A 427 11.66 2.45 17.11
C ALA A 427 12.14 1.18 16.40
N LYS A 428 13.18 1.32 15.59
CA LYS A 428 13.77 0.22 14.82
C LYS A 428 15.27 0.24 15.02
N ALA A 429 15.84 -0.92 15.24
CA ALA A 429 17.28 -1.14 15.34
C ALA A 429 17.63 -2.39 14.55
N GLU A 430 18.45 -2.29 13.51
CA GLU A 430 18.83 -3.45 12.69
C GLU A 430 20.27 -3.38 12.19
N ASN A 431 20.84 -4.56 11.98
CA ASN A 431 22.17 -4.75 11.42
C ASN A 431 22.19 -6.05 10.65
N GLY A 432 22.54 -6.01 9.37
CA GLY A 432 22.77 -7.18 8.51
C GLY A 432 21.55 -8.07 8.25
N THR A 433 20.32 -7.67 8.61
CA THR A 433 19.10 -8.49 8.39
C THR A 433 18.74 -8.54 6.91
N LEU A 434 18.08 -9.62 6.45
CA LEU A 434 17.56 -9.72 5.08
C LEU A 434 16.54 -8.62 4.80
N ASN A 435 15.73 -8.28 5.81
CA ASN A 435 14.82 -7.13 5.73
C ASN A 435 15.56 -5.81 5.48
N GLN A 436 16.69 -5.57 6.14
CA GLN A 436 17.53 -4.39 5.89
C GLN A 436 18.13 -4.44 4.48
N ARG A 437 18.62 -5.61 4.02
CA ARG A 437 19.21 -5.79 2.68
C ARG A 437 18.26 -5.40 1.55
N ARG A 438 16.96 -5.69 1.68
CA ARG A 438 15.93 -5.30 0.71
C ARG A 438 15.67 -3.79 0.64
N HIS A 439 16.03 -3.07 1.69
CA HIS A 439 15.80 -1.65 1.90
C HIS A 439 17.12 -0.90 2.17
N GLN A 440 18.26 -1.44 1.71
CA GLN A 440 19.60 -0.90 1.95
C GLN A 440 19.76 0.57 1.54
N TYR A 441 18.85 1.06 0.70
CA TYR A 441 18.81 2.43 0.22
C TYR A 441 18.00 3.42 1.07
N SER A 442 17.28 3.00 2.12
CA SER A 442 16.41 3.90 2.89
C SER A 442 17.08 4.51 4.13
N LEU A 443 18.24 4.01 4.57
CA LEU A 443 18.81 4.39 5.87
C LEU A 443 20.28 4.82 5.87
N THR A 444 21.18 4.25 5.06
CA THR A 444 22.56 4.76 4.91
C THR A 444 23.36 4.24 3.71
N GLY A 445 22.77 3.42 2.83
CA GLY A 445 23.39 3.06 1.55
C GLY A 445 24.64 2.18 1.63
N GLN A 446 25.03 1.72 2.82
CA GLN A 446 26.21 0.87 3.02
C GLN A 446 25.85 -0.34 3.87
N GLU A 447 26.34 -1.53 3.51
CA GLU A 447 26.53 -2.63 4.45
C GLU A 447 27.58 -2.19 5.48
N SER A 448 27.21 -1.29 6.38
CA SER A 448 27.99 -1.06 7.57
C SER A 448 27.63 -2.19 8.52
N ASN A 449 28.64 -2.83 9.13
CA ASN A 449 28.44 -3.72 10.28
C ASN A 449 27.95 -2.92 11.52
N GLU A 450 27.50 -1.68 11.34
CA GLU A 450 27.04 -0.80 12.39
C GLU A 450 25.52 -0.93 12.54
N PHE A 451 25.06 -0.91 13.78
CA PHE A 451 23.64 -0.95 14.08
C PHE A 451 22.98 0.35 13.62
N GLU A 452 22.08 0.24 12.65
CA GLU A 452 21.24 1.36 12.22
C GLU A 452 20.05 1.47 13.16
N THR A 453 19.81 2.69 13.66
CA THR A 453 18.64 2.97 14.51
C THR A 453 17.80 4.06 13.89
N SER A 454 16.49 3.87 13.87
CA SER A 454 15.52 4.87 13.42
C SER A 454 14.37 4.99 14.41
N PHE A 455 13.88 6.23 14.52
CA PHE A 455 12.78 6.59 15.40
C PHE A 455 11.77 7.40 14.60
N ASN A 456 10.57 6.86 14.45
CA ASN A 456 9.47 7.50 13.75
C ASN A 456 8.38 7.83 14.78
N ILE A 457 7.96 9.09 14.84
CA ILE A 457 6.78 9.50 15.59
C ILE A 457 5.83 10.13 14.59
N GLY A 458 4.58 9.68 14.58
CA GLY A 458 3.60 10.16 13.64
C GLY A 458 2.21 10.21 14.22
N VAL A 459 1.34 10.88 13.46
CA VAL A 459 -0.10 10.90 13.69
C VAL A 459 -0.71 10.27 12.44
N GLU A 460 -1.53 9.25 12.65
CA GLU A 460 -2.34 8.64 11.61
C GLU A 460 -3.78 9.10 11.80
N TYR A 461 -4.48 9.34 10.68
CA TYR A 461 -5.87 9.74 10.69
C TYR A 461 -6.68 8.77 9.83
N ARG A 462 -7.52 7.98 10.50
CA ARG A 462 -8.48 7.04 9.92
C ARG A 462 -9.84 7.71 9.89
N PHE A 463 -10.31 8.03 8.69
CA PHE A 463 -11.63 8.60 8.47
C PHE A 463 -12.73 7.64 8.92
#